data_AF-A0A955ECZ9-F1
#
_entry.id   AF-A0A955ECZ9-F1
#
_cell.length_a   1.000
_cell.length_b   1.000
_cell.length_c   1.000
_cell.angle_alpha   90.00
_cell.angle_beta   90.00
_cell.angle_gamma   90.00
#
_symmetry.space_group_name_H-M   'P 1'
#
loop_
_entity.id
_entity.type
_entity.pdbx_description
1 polymer ?
#
loop_
_entity_poly.entity_id
_entity_poly.type
_entity_poly.pdbx_seq_one_letter_code
_entity_poly.pdbx_strand_id
1 'polypeptide(L)'
;MMDGQSELVEACKAVLKQNDLGGWTRPAAHLYPHQWLWDSCFIAIGQRHYDVKRAQKEIKNLFRGQWKNGMLPNTIMSQDDSSARYLWKSSVAKESPKHTATSGITQPPMVAEAVVRIGEKLKKSERLAWYRKIFPGLLLYHEWLYRERDPHEEGLVILVHPWESGLDNNPAWIQELYVHEMPLWIKTVKSLHLDSLFTLVRSDTKYLPAYQRI
;
A
#
# COMPACT_ATOMS: atom_id res chain seq x y z
N MET A 1 24.06 30.38 8.50
CA MET A 1 23.37 29.68 7.41
C MET A 1 23.29 28.22 7.80
N MET A 2 22.11 27.59 7.70
CA MET A 2 22.04 26.12 7.78
C MET A 2 22.79 25.53 6.57
N ASP A 3 23.45 24.39 6.75
CA ASP A 3 24.00 23.67 5.60
C ASP A 3 22.87 23.04 4.76
N GLY A 4 23.15 22.74 3.49
CA GLY A 4 22.13 22.20 2.58
C GLY A 4 21.56 20.85 3.04
N GLN A 5 22.27 20.10 3.88
CA GLN A 5 21.78 18.86 4.47
C GLN A 5 20.69 19.13 5.50
N SER A 6 20.89 20.13 6.36
CA SER A 6 19.91 20.53 7.36
C SER A 6 18.64 21.10 6.71
N GLU A 7 18.79 21.87 5.63
CA GLU A 7 17.65 22.36 4.83
C GLU A 7 16.84 21.20 4.23
N LEU A 8 17.52 20.20 3.65
CA LEU A 8 16.87 19.01 3.12
C LEU A 8 16.11 18.23 4.20
N VAL A 9 16.69 18.06 5.38
CA VAL A 9 16.04 17.37 6.50
C VAL A 9 14.77 18.09 6.94
N GLU A 10 14.79 19.42 7.06
CA GLU A 10 13.59 20.19 7.41
C GLU A 10 12.52 20.14 6.31
N ALA A 11 12.92 20.16 5.02
CA ALA A 11 12.00 19.96 3.91
C ALA A 11 11.32 18.57 3.96
N CYS A 12 12.07 17.50 4.22
CA CYS A 12 11.51 16.16 4.38
C CYS A 12 10.51 16.08 5.55
N LYS A 13 10.83 16.70 6.69
CA LYS A 13 9.91 16.77 7.85
C LYS A 13 8.64 17.54 7.50
N ALA A 14 8.75 18.65 6.78
CA ALA A 14 7.62 19.45 6.36
C ALA A 14 6.66 18.66 5.47
N VAL A 15 7.18 17.88 4.50
CA VAL A 15 6.37 17.00 3.65
C VAL A 15 5.60 15.97 4.47
N LEU A 16 6.28 15.26 5.39
CA LEU A 16 5.64 14.26 6.24
C LEU A 16 4.57 14.87 7.16
N LYS A 17 4.84 16.07 7.70
CA LYS A 17 3.90 16.80 8.56
C LYS A 17 2.67 17.29 7.79
N GLN A 18 2.84 17.79 6.56
CA GLN A 18 1.73 18.23 5.70
C GLN A 18 0.78 17.08 5.33
N ASN A 19 1.31 15.85 5.30
CA ASN A 19 0.53 14.65 5.00
C ASN A 19 0.08 13.89 6.24
N ASP A 20 0.39 14.35 7.45
CA ASP A 20 -0.02 13.72 8.70
C ASP A 20 -1.49 14.01 9.00
N LEU A 21 -2.28 12.96 9.20
CA LEU A 21 -3.69 13.02 9.60
C LEU A 21 -3.87 12.60 11.08
N GLY A 22 -2.82 12.75 11.88
CA GLY A 22 -2.78 12.53 13.32
C GLY A 22 -2.50 11.09 13.71
N GLY A 23 -3.11 10.10 13.03
CA GLY A 23 -2.91 8.67 13.30
C GLY A 23 -2.04 7.95 12.27
N TRP A 24 -2.07 8.45 11.04
CA TRP A 24 -1.40 7.90 9.87
C TRP A 24 -1.05 9.03 8.90
N THR A 25 -0.21 8.75 7.91
CA THR A 25 0.24 9.73 6.92
C THR A 25 -0.18 9.28 5.52
N ARG A 26 -0.80 10.17 4.75
CA ARG A 26 -1.15 9.88 3.34
C ARG A 26 0.11 9.92 2.45
N PRO A 27 0.26 9.05 1.43
CA PRO A 27 1.43 9.09 0.56
C PRO A 27 1.57 10.39 -0.23
N ALA A 28 0.46 10.91 -0.75
CA ALA A 28 0.43 12.15 -1.52
C ALA A 28 -0.90 12.90 -1.31
N ALA A 29 -0.83 14.22 -1.20
CA ALA A 29 -1.95 15.03 -0.74
C ALA A 29 -3.24 14.93 -1.58
N HIS A 30 -3.09 14.80 -2.90
CA HIS A 30 -4.21 14.87 -3.84
C HIS A 30 -4.46 13.56 -4.61
N LEU A 31 -3.47 12.66 -4.68
CA LEU A 31 -3.57 11.43 -5.46
C LEU A 31 -3.88 10.20 -4.61
N TYR A 32 -3.37 10.15 -3.37
CA TYR A 32 -3.49 8.97 -2.51
C TYR A 32 -4.05 9.38 -1.14
N PRO A 33 -5.38 9.62 -1.02
CA PRO A 33 -6.01 10.14 0.19
C PRO A 33 -6.29 9.04 1.24
N HIS A 34 -5.54 7.93 1.22
CA HIS A 34 -5.75 6.76 2.07
C HIS A 34 -4.44 6.35 2.75
N GLN A 35 -4.53 5.52 3.77
CA GLN A 35 -3.34 4.91 4.35
C GLN A 35 -2.98 3.67 3.53
N TRP A 36 -1.74 3.60 3.08
CA TRP A 36 -1.23 2.47 2.31
C TRP A 36 -0.21 1.66 3.13
N LEU A 37 -0.27 0.33 3.01
CA LEU A 37 0.50 -0.59 3.84
C LEU A 37 2.01 -0.35 3.71
N TRP A 38 2.54 -0.43 2.50
CA TRP A 38 3.97 -0.30 2.28
C TRP A 38 4.43 1.16 2.47
N ASP A 39 3.67 2.14 2.01
CA ASP A 39 3.97 3.56 2.21
C ASP A 39 4.10 3.91 3.69
N SER A 40 3.15 3.47 4.53
CA SER A 40 3.23 3.67 5.99
C SER A 40 4.48 3.02 6.59
N CYS A 41 5.00 1.92 6.04
CA CYS A 41 6.25 1.32 6.49
C CYS A 41 7.44 2.26 6.23
N PHE A 42 7.58 2.78 5.01
CA PHE A 42 8.65 3.71 4.68
C PHE A 42 8.51 5.06 5.38
N ILE A 43 7.29 5.56 5.50
CA ILE A 43 7.00 6.78 6.26
C ILE A 43 7.44 6.61 7.71
N ALA A 44 7.11 5.49 8.36
CA ALA A 44 7.53 5.23 9.73
C ALA A 44 9.06 5.10 9.85
N ILE A 45 9.72 4.49 8.85
CA ILE A 45 11.19 4.44 8.76
C ILE A 45 11.78 5.84 8.66
N GLY A 46 11.15 6.78 7.93
CA GLY A 46 11.56 8.18 7.89
C GLY A 46 11.29 8.92 9.21
N GLN A 47 10.08 8.78 9.76
CA GLN A 47 9.64 9.42 11.00
C GLN A 47 10.54 9.07 12.20
N ARG A 48 11.09 7.85 12.26
CA ARG A 48 11.96 7.42 13.37
C ARG A 48 13.20 8.30 13.55
N HIS A 49 13.60 9.06 12.54
CA HIS A 49 14.76 9.94 12.60
C HIS A 49 14.50 11.23 13.40
N TYR A 50 13.24 11.62 13.60
CA TYR A 50 12.90 12.84 14.34
C TYR A 50 11.78 12.68 15.38
N ASP A 51 10.87 11.71 15.19
CA ASP A 51 9.81 11.38 16.15
C ASP A 51 9.52 9.87 16.14
N VAL A 52 10.20 9.14 17.03
CA VAL A 52 10.04 7.69 17.19
C VAL A 52 8.63 7.32 17.66
N LYS A 53 7.97 8.16 18.47
CA LYS A 53 6.61 7.88 18.96
C LYS A 53 5.59 7.97 17.82
N ARG A 54 5.75 8.96 16.93
CA ARG A 54 4.92 9.09 15.73
C ARG A 54 5.14 7.93 14.77
N ALA A 55 6.38 7.48 14.58
CA ALA A 55 6.68 6.28 13.78
C ALA A 55 6.00 5.01 14.36
N GLN A 56 6.07 4.82 15.68
CA GLN A 56 5.34 3.73 16.35
C GLN A 56 3.82 3.85 16.16
N LYS A 57 3.28 5.06 16.14
CA LYS A 57 1.85 5.32 15.96
C LYS A 57 1.40 4.93 14.54
N GLU A 58 2.18 5.29 13.52
CA GLU A 58 1.93 4.94 12.11
C GLU A 58 1.72 3.43 11.96
N ILE A 59 2.69 2.64 12.45
CA ILE A 59 2.66 1.17 12.36
C ILE A 59 1.52 0.58 13.19
N LYS A 60 1.30 1.05 14.43
CA LYS A 60 0.17 0.59 15.25
C LYS A 60 -1.17 0.84 14.55
N ASN A 61 -1.28 1.95 13.82
CA ASN A 61 -2.50 2.35 13.15
C ASN A 61 -2.82 1.43 11.95
N LEU A 62 -1.81 0.90 11.23
CA LEU A 62 -2.01 -0.11 10.17
C LEU A 62 -2.79 -1.33 10.67
N PHE A 63 -2.49 -1.81 11.88
CA PHE A 63 -3.13 -3.01 12.43
C PHE A 63 -4.63 -2.84 12.73
N ARG A 64 -5.21 -1.63 12.67
CA ARG A 64 -6.68 -1.46 12.70
C ARG A 64 -7.35 -2.10 11.47
N GLY A 65 -6.61 -2.15 10.37
CA GLY A 65 -7.07 -2.73 9.10
C GLY A 65 -6.84 -4.23 9.01
N GLN A 66 -6.16 -4.86 9.98
CA GLN A 66 -5.87 -6.29 9.91
C GLN A 66 -7.17 -7.11 9.92
N TRP A 67 -7.29 -8.01 8.96
CA TRP A 67 -8.40 -8.94 8.86
C TRP A 67 -8.26 -10.05 9.90
N LYS A 68 -9.38 -10.68 10.26
CA LYS A 68 -9.41 -11.75 11.27
C LYS A 68 -8.56 -12.97 10.90
N ASN A 69 -8.41 -13.24 9.60
CA ASN A 69 -7.55 -14.31 9.08
C ASN A 69 -6.05 -13.94 9.05
N GLY A 70 -5.68 -12.71 9.43
CA GLY A 70 -4.30 -12.24 9.52
C GLY A 70 -3.87 -11.29 8.41
N MET A 71 -4.62 -11.19 7.29
CA MET A 71 -4.25 -10.31 6.17
C MET A 71 -4.12 -8.84 6.61
N LEU A 72 -3.02 -8.19 6.22
CA LEU A 72 -2.96 -6.73 6.17
C LEU A 72 -3.36 -6.26 4.77
N PRO A 73 -4.43 -5.46 4.62
CA PRO A 73 -4.84 -4.93 3.33
C PRO A 73 -3.84 -3.88 2.86
N ASN A 74 -3.66 -3.74 1.54
CA ASN A 74 -2.80 -2.68 1.00
C ASN A 74 -3.31 -1.28 1.33
N THR A 75 -4.62 -1.10 1.53
CA THR A 75 -5.22 0.22 1.75
C THR A 75 -6.24 0.20 2.88
N ILE A 76 -6.14 1.19 3.76
CA ILE A 76 -7.17 1.53 4.75
C ILE A 76 -7.78 2.87 4.33
N MET A 77 -9.07 2.85 4.00
CA MET A 77 -9.75 3.97 3.36
C MET A 77 -10.05 5.08 4.36
N SER A 78 -9.97 6.32 3.87
CA SER A 78 -10.47 7.48 4.60
C SER A 78 -12.00 7.46 4.68
N GLN A 79 -12.56 8.08 5.72
CA GLN A 79 -14.01 8.13 5.93
C GLN A 79 -14.75 8.95 4.86
N ASP A 80 -14.05 9.79 4.11
CA ASP A 80 -14.68 10.72 3.16
C ASP A 80 -14.79 10.15 1.74
N ASP A 81 -14.12 9.03 1.44
CA ASP A 81 -14.15 8.42 0.10
C ASP A 81 -15.21 7.31 0.04
N SER A 82 -16.43 7.68 -0.35
CA SER A 82 -17.51 6.73 -0.58
C SER A 82 -17.29 5.84 -1.82
N SER A 83 -16.54 6.33 -2.82
CA SER A 83 -16.35 5.64 -4.09
C SER A 83 -15.44 4.41 -3.94
N ALA A 84 -14.29 4.57 -3.29
CA ALA A 84 -13.37 3.47 -3.02
C ALA A 84 -14.02 2.39 -2.14
N ARG A 85 -14.80 2.80 -1.14
CA ARG A 85 -15.55 1.88 -0.26
C ARG A 85 -16.60 1.08 -1.02
N TYR A 86 -17.29 1.72 -1.96
CA TYR A 86 -18.29 1.06 -2.79
C TYR A 86 -17.65 0.06 -3.76
N LEU A 87 -16.52 0.42 -4.40
CA LEU A 87 -15.82 -0.44 -5.35
C LEU A 87 -15.27 -1.71 -4.69
N TRP A 88 -14.54 -1.56 -3.58
CA TRP A 88 -13.96 -2.71 -2.89
C TRP A 88 -14.98 -3.50 -2.07
N LYS A 89 -15.92 -2.79 -1.45
CA LYS A 89 -17.01 -3.37 -0.65
C LYS A 89 -16.56 -4.45 0.33
N SER A 90 -15.40 -4.28 0.96
CA SER A 90 -14.75 -5.32 1.79
C SER A 90 -15.64 -5.82 2.94
N SER A 91 -16.64 -5.06 3.37
CA SER A 91 -17.64 -5.46 4.36
C SER A 91 -18.46 -6.70 3.98
N VAL A 92 -18.47 -7.13 2.72
CA VAL A 92 -19.08 -8.42 2.33
C VAL A 92 -18.24 -9.62 2.76
N ALA A 93 -16.94 -9.45 2.97
CA ALA A 93 -16.04 -10.51 3.40
C ALA A 93 -16.14 -10.68 4.92
N LYS A 94 -16.44 -11.90 5.38
CA LYS A 94 -16.59 -12.25 6.81
C LYS A 94 -15.38 -11.91 7.67
N GLU A 95 -14.19 -12.00 7.08
CA GLU A 95 -12.91 -11.79 7.74
C GLU A 95 -12.50 -10.30 7.81
N SER A 96 -13.20 -9.42 7.09
CA SER A 96 -12.88 -7.99 7.08
C SER A 96 -13.12 -7.36 8.47
N PRO A 97 -12.37 -6.30 8.82
CA PRO A 97 -12.64 -5.53 10.02
C PRO A 97 -14.00 -4.83 9.93
N LYS A 98 -14.80 -4.88 11.01
CA LYS A 98 -16.20 -4.38 11.02
C LYS A 98 -16.32 -2.86 10.93
N HIS A 99 -15.36 -2.13 11.50
CA HIS A 99 -15.43 -0.67 11.67
C HIS A 99 -14.34 0.05 10.88
N THR A 100 -13.71 -0.62 9.93
CA THR A 100 -12.63 -0.05 9.13
C THR A 100 -12.81 -0.52 7.70
N ALA A 101 -13.03 0.43 6.79
CA ALA A 101 -13.10 0.10 5.38
C ALA A 101 -11.69 -0.09 4.83
N THR A 102 -11.48 -1.20 4.15
CA THR A 102 -10.18 -1.62 3.60
C THR A 102 -10.35 -2.12 2.17
N SER A 103 -9.25 -2.24 1.44
CA SER A 103 -9.23 -3.04 0.21
C SER A 103 -9.34 -4.53 0.53
N GLY A 104 -9.48 -5.37 -0.50
CA GLY A 104 -9.54 -6.83 -0.39
C GLY A 104 -8.24 -7.55 -0.75
N ILE A 105 -7.15 -6.82 -0.98
CA ILE A 105 -5.86 -7.36 -1.42
C ILE A 105 -4.73 -6.85 -0.52
N THR A 106 -3.56 -7.47 -0.59
CA THR A 106 -2.39 -7.12 0.24
C THR A 106 -1.31 -6.35 -0.53
N GLN A 107 -0.15 -6.09 0.10
CA GLN A 107 1.03 -5.45 -0.48
C GLN A 107 2.30 -6.09 0.11
N PRO A 108 3.51 -5.81 -0.42
CA PRO A 108 4.74 -6.43 0.06
C PRO A 108 4.97 -6.23 1.57
N PRO A 109 5.41 -7.28 2.31
CA PRO A 109 5.32 -7.34 3.77
C PRO A 109 6.43 -6.59 4.52
N MET A 110 6.62 -5.31 4.22
CA MET A 110 7.71 -4.50 4.79
C MET A 110 7.46 -4.00 6.22
N VAL A 111 6.35 -4.40 6.84
CA VAL A 111 5.96 -3.99 8.19
C VAL A 111 6.92 -4.53 9.26
N ALA A 112 7.45 -5.75 9.10
CA ALA A 112 8.43 -6.31 10.04
C ALA A 112 9.73 -5.50 10.02
N GLU A 113 10.19 -5.14 8.83
CA GLU A 113 11.37 -4.29 8.64
C GLU A 113 11.17 -2.92 9.30
N ALA A 114 10.04 -2.26 9.07
CA ALA A 114 9.74 -0.98 9.71
C ALA A 114 9.70 -1.09 11.25
N VAL A 115 9.13 -2.17 11.79
CA VAL A 115 9.09 -2.44 13.24
C VAL A 115 10.49 -2.55 13.83
N VAL A 116 11.39 -3.30 13.18
CA VAL A 116 12.79 -3.46 13.60
C VAL A 116 13.52 -2.13 13.53
N ARG A 117 13.40 -1.42 12.40
CA ARG A 117 14.03 -0.11 12.19
C ARG A 117 13.59 0.91 13.25
N ILE A 118 12.32 0.96 13.63
CA ILE A 118 11.86 1.81 14.74
C ILE A 118 12.48 1.36 16.07
N GLY A 119 12.49 0.04 16.31
CA GLY A 119 13.05 -0.55 17.52
C GLY A 119 14.52 -0.21 17.76
N GLU A 120 15.33 -0.10 16.71
CA GLU A 120 16.75 0.32 16.77
C GLU A 120 16.95 1.68 17.47
N LYS A 121 15.96 2.58 17.39
CA LYS A 121 16.00 3.90 18.04
C LYS A 121 15.60 3.88 19.51
N LEU A 122 15.09 2.76 20.02
CA LEU A 122 14.60 2.60 21.39
C LEU A 122 15.64 1.98 22.31
N LYS A 123 15.55 2.29 23.61
CA LYS A 123 16.30 1.57 24.66
C LYS A 123 15.83 0.11 24.73
N LYS A 124 16.67 -0.78 25.28
CA LYS A 124 16.41 -2.24 25.32
C LYS A 124 15.02 -2.60 25.88
N SER A 125 14.61 -2.00 27.01
CA SER A 125 13.31 -2.27 27.64
C SER A 125 12.14 -1.80 26.79
N GLU A 126 12.22 -0.59 26.24
CA GLU A 126 11.20 -0.01 25.35
C GLU A 126 11.09 -0.78 24.03
N ARG A 127 12.22 -1.20 23.47
CA ARG A 127 12.30 -2.04 22.27
C ARG A 127 11.59 -3.38 22.47
N LEU A 128 11.85 -4.04 23.60
CA LEU A 128 11.21 -5.30 23.93
C LEU A 128 9.69 -5.14 24.10
N ALA A 129 9.24 -4.07 24.77
CA ALA A 129 7.82 -3.75 24.90
C ALA A 129 7.17 -3.44 23.54
N TRP A 130 7.87 -2.71 22.68
CA TRP A 130 7.45 -2.41 21.31
C TRP A 130 7.26 -3.70 20.48
N TYR A 131 8.26 -4.57 20.46
CA TYR A 131 8.20 -5.83 19.72
C TYR A 131 7.09 -6.74 20.25
N ARG A 132 6.99 -6.93 21.58
CA ARG A 132 5.91 -7.72 22.19
C ARG A 132 4.52 -7.24 21.81
N LYS A 133 4.34 -5.92 21.69
CA LYS A 133 3.05 -5.34 21.33
C LYS A 133 2.66 -5.59 19.87
N ILE A 134 3.62 -5.63 18.96
CA ILE A 134 3.36 -5.73 17.51
C ILE A 134 3.45 -7.18 17.00
N PHE A 135 4.25 -8.01 17.67
CA PHE A 135 4.54 -9.38 17.24
C PHE A 135 3.31 -10.24 16.94
N PRO A 136 2.22 -10.26 17.75
CA PRO A 136 1.07 -11.10 17.44
C PRO A 136 0.43 -10.77 16.08
N GLY A 137 0.31 -9.49 15.74
CA GLY A 137 -0.21 -9.06 14.45
C GLY A 137 0.73 -9.40 13.30
N LEU A 138 2.05 -9.27 13.49
CA LEU A 138 3.05 -9.67 12.49
C LEU A 138 3.02 -11.17 12.22
N LEU A 139 2.91 -11.97 13.27
CA LEU A 139 2.86 -13.43 13.17
C LEU A 139 1.64 -13.85 12.36
N LEU A 140 0.44 -13.36 12.72
CA LEU A 140 -0.78 -13.64 11.97
C LEU A 140 -0.69 -13.23 10.50
N TYR A 141 -0.02 -12.11 10.20
CA TYR A 141 0.16 -11.67 8.82
C TYR A 141 1.10 -12.58 8.02
N HIS A 142 2.21 -13.01 8.61
CA HIS A 142 3.13 -13.94 7.95
C HIS A 142 2.53 -15.34 7.81
N GLU A 143 1.83 -15.84 8.84
CA GLU A 143 1.08 -17.10 8.76
C GLU A 143 0.01 -17.05 7.67
N TRP A 144 -0.68 -15.91 7.52
CA TRP A 144 -1.64 -15.70 6.43
C TRP A 144 -0.97 -15.73 5.05
N LEU A 145 0.20 -15.10 4.90
CA LEU A 145 0.94 -15.12 3.63
C LEU A 145 1.25 -16.55 3.20
N TYR A 146 1.82 -17.38 4.07
CA TYR A 146 2.12 -18.77 3.70
C TYR A 146 0.83 -19.61 3.54
N ARG A 147 -0.11 -19.52 4.48
CA ARG A 147 -1.32 -20.34 4.43
C ARG A 147 -2.19 -20.07 3.22
N GLU A 148 -2.34 -18.80 2.83
CA GLU A 148 -3.28 -18.40 1.77
C GLU A 148 -2.60 -18.12 0.43
N ARG A 149 -1.30 -17.77 0.42
CA ARG A 149 -0.55 -17.41 -0.80
C ARG A 149 0.54 -18.39 -1.17
N ASP A 150 0.81 -19.40 -0.36
CA ASP A 150 1.73 -20.50 -0.68
C ASP A 150 1.04 -21.86 -0.42
N PRO A 151 -0.07 -22.17 -1.12
CA PRO A 151 -0.84 -23.40 -0.88
C PRO A 151 -0.09 -24.69 -1.23
N HIS A 152 1.06 -24.58 -1.89
CA HIS A 152 1.91 -25.69 -2.30
C HIS A 152 3.18 -25.81 -1.44
N GLU A 153 3.36 -24.94 -0.44
CA GLU A 153 4.49 -24.94 0.49
C GLU A 153 5.85 -24.85 -0.23
N GLU A 154 5.92 -24.02 -1.28
CA GLU A 154 7.10 -23.83 -2.12
C GLU A 154 8.06 -22.76 -1.57
N GLY A 155 7.63 -22.01 -0.55
CA GLY A 155 8.36 -20.86 0.00
C GLY A 155 8.20 -19.58 -0.81
N LEU A 156 7.25 -19.55 -1.75
CA LEU A 156 6.96 -18.42 -2.62
C LEU A 156 5.49 -18.00 -2.47
N VAL A 157 5.26 -16.69 -2.31
CA VAL A 157 3.90 -16.15 -2.19
C VAL A 157 3.35 -15.73 -3.55
N ILE A 158 2.13 -16.19 -3.85
CA ILE A 158 1.39 -15.86 -5.06
C ILE A 158 0.66 -14.52 -4.88
N LEU A 159 0.74 -13.69 -5.91
CA LEU A 159 -0.04 -12.47 -6.04
C LEU A 159 -1.25 -12.74 -6.92
N VAL A 160 -2.44 -12.32 -6.46
CA VAL A 160 -3.71 -12.53 -7.18
C VAL A 160 -4.18 -11.25 -7.89
N HIS A 161 -3.49 -10.14 -7.67
CA HIS A 161 -3.73 -8.88 -8.34
C HIS A 161 -2.40 -8.12 -8.53
N PRO A 162 -2.15 -7.46 -9.68
CA PRO A 162 -0.88 -6.76 -9.95
C PRO A 162 -0.53 -5.70 -8.90
N TRP A 163 -1.54 -5.00 -8.37
CA TRP A 163 -1.38 -4.02 -7.28
C TRP A 163 -0.75 -4.60 -5.99
N GLU A 164 -0.80 -5.92 -5.80
CA GLU A 164 -0.16 -6.55 -4.63
C GLU A 164 1.36 -6.58 -4.73
N SER A 165 1.91 -6.35 -5.91
CA SER A 165 3.35 -6.21 -6.09
C SER A 165 3.87 -4.84 -5.66
N GLY A 166 3.00 -3.83 -5.56
CA GLY A 166 3.37 -2.42 -5.45
C GLY A 166 3.95 -1.82 -6.74
N LEU A 167 3.95 -2.57 -7.84
CA LEU A 167 4.44 -2.18 -9.16
C LEU A 167 3.33 -2.42 -10.20
N ASP A 168 2.27 -1.63 -10.08
CA ASP A 168 0.95 -1.84 -10.72
C ASP A 168 1.01 -2.15 -12.21
N ASN A 169 1.93 -1.53 -12.95
CA ASN A 169 2.07 -1.62 -14.39
C ASN A 169 3.41 -2.27 -14.83
N ASN A 170 4.04 -3.06 -13.97
CA ASN A 170 5.30 -3.74 -14.30
C ASN A 170 5.11 -4.61 -15.58
N PRO A 171 6.02 -4.52 -16.57
CA PRO A 171 5.94 -5.28 -17.82
C PRO A 171 5.56 -6.75 -17.70
N ALA A 172 6.06 -7.47 -16.69
CA ALA A 172 5.71 -8.88 -16.50
C ALA A 172 4.21 -9.08 -16.24
N TRP A 173 3.62 -8.28 -15.35
CA TRP A 173 2.17 -8.33 -15.06
C TRP A 173 1.32 -7.89 -16.24
N ILE A 174 1.76 -6.84 -16.93
CA ILE A 174 1.10 -6.35 -18.13
C ILE A 174 1.07 -7.46 -19.19
N GLN A 175 2.20 -8.13 -19.42
CA GLN A 175 2.27 -9.26 -20.36
C GLN A 175 1.26 -10.35 -20.02
N GLU A 176 1.16 -10.78 -18.76
CA GLU A 176 0.18 -11.79 -18.33
C GLU A 176 -1.27 -11.36 -18.61
N LEU A 177 -1.62 -10.11 -18.29
CA LEU A 177 -2.96 -9.56 -18.61
C LEU A 177 -3.22 -9.53 -20.13
N TYR A 178 -2.21 -9.17 -20.93
CA TYR A 178 -2.30 -9.16 -22.38
C TYR A 178 -2.47 -10.57 -22.96
N VAL A 179 -1.80 -11.58 -22.40
CA VAL A 179 -1.83 -12.96 -22.92
C VAL A 179 -3.14 -13.65 -22.54
N HIS A 180 -3.58 -13.53 -21.28
CA HIS A 180 -4.65 -14.37 -20.73
C HIS A 180 -6.03 -13.70 -20.72
N GLU A 181 -6.10 -12.39 -20.49
CA GLU A 181 -7.37 -11.70 -20.16
C GLU A 181 -7.80 -10.68 -21.23
N MET A 182 -7.14 -10.62 -22.38
CA MET A 182 -7.47 -9.61 -23.39
C MET A 182 -8.87 -9.84 -23.99
N PRO A 183 -9.81 -8.88 -23.85
CA PRO A 183 -11.14 -9.00 -24.39
C PRO A 183 -11.13 -9.20 -25.91
N LEU A 184 -12.08 -9.98 -26.42
CA LEU A 184 -12.23 -10.27 -27.85
C LEU A 184 -12.27 -9.00 -28.70
N TRP A 185 -12.98 -7.95 -28.26
CA TRP A 185 -13.04 -6.70 -29.01
C TRP A 185 -11.68 -6.01 -29.11
N ILE A 186 -10.84 -6.05 -28.06
CA ILE A 186 -9.47 -5.51 -28.10
C ILE A 186 -8.60 -6.35 -29.04
N LYS A 187 -8.72 -7.68 -28.97
CA LYS A 187 -8.04 -8.60 -29.90
C LYS A 187 -8.40 -8.29 -31.35
N THR A 188 -9.69 -8.07 -31.63
CA THR A 188 -10.19 -7.71 -32.96
C THR A 188 -9.68 -6.34 -33.42
N VAL A 189 -9.75 -5.32 -32.57
CA VAL A 189 -9.22 -3.98 -32.87
C VAL A 189 -7.73 -4.03 -33.21
N LYS A 190 -6.94 -4.78 -32.43
CA LYS A 190 -5.51 -4.98 -32.71
C LYS A 190 -5.26 -5.75 -33.99
N SER A 191 -5.98 -6.86 -34.21
CA SER A 191 -5.84 -7.67 -35.42
C SER A 191 -6.14 -6.85 -36.68
N LEU A 192 -7.10 -5.94 -36.60
CA LEU A 192 -7.50 -5.07 -37.70
C LEU A 192 -6.72 -3.75 -37.76
N HIS A 193 -5.75 -3.52 -36.86
CA HIS A 193 -4.93 -2.29 -36.78
C HIS A 193 -5.80 -1.01 -36.65
N LEU A 194 -6.91 -1.10 -35.91
CA LEU A 194 -7.87 -0.01 -35.70
C LEU A 194 -7.60 0.81 -34.43
N ASP A 195 -6.46 0.60 -33.77
CA ASP A 195 -6.05 1.27 -32.52
C ASP A 195 -5.97 2.79 -32.63
N SER A 196 -5.56 3.30 -33.81
CA SER A 196 -5.52 4.72 -34.13
C SER A 196 -6.89 5.40 -34.00
N LEU A 197 -7.98 4.71 -34.36
CA LEU A 197 -9.35 5.23 -34.28
C LEU A 197 -9.82 5.38 -32.84
N PHE A 198 -9.45 4.47 -31.94
CA PHE A 198 -9.83 4.55 -30.53
C PHE A 198 -9.02 5.60 -29.76
N THR A 199 -7.79 5.87 -30.19
CA THR A 199 -6.94 6.91 -29.60
C THR A 199 -7.55 8.31 -29.80
N LEU A 200 -8.28 8.53 -30.89
CA LEU A 200 -9.04 9.75 -31.16
C LEU A 200 -10.22 9.97 -30.20
N VAL A 201 -10.82 8.88 -29.69
CA VAL A 201 -12.02 8.94 -28.84
C VAL A 201 -11.71 8.79 -27.35
N ARG A 202 -10.49 8.34 -27.01
CA ARG A 202 -10.00 8.18 -25.63
C ARG A 202 -10.09 9.47 -24.82
N SER A 203 -10.94 9.46 -23.79
CA SER A 203 -11.22 10.63 -22.94
C SER A 203 -10.05 10.97 -22.00
N ASP A 204 -9.28 9.97 -21.57
CA ASP A 204 -8.11 10.14 -20.70
C ASP A 204 -7.01 11.00 -21.37
N THR A 205 -6.98 11.01 -22.71
CA THR A 205 -6.06 11.88 -23.46
C THR A 205 -6.41 13.37 -23.42
N LYS A 206 -7.59 13.73 -22.92
CA LYS A 206 -8.07 15.11 -22.83
C LYS A 206 -7.78 15.77 -21.49
N TYR A 207 -7.54 14.98 -20.43
CA TYR A 207 -7.50 15.49 -19.05
C TYR A 207 -6.17 15.24 -18.33
N LEU A 208 -5.40 14.23 -18.73
CA LEU A 208 -4.10 13.93 -18.12
C LEU A 208 -2.99 14.23 -19.12
N PRO A 209 -1.93 14.98 -18.79
CA PRO A 209 -0.75 15.12 -19.61
C PRO A 209 -0.07 13.77 -19.89
N ALA A 210 0.64 13.64 -21.02
CA ALA A 210 1.27 12.37 -21.42
C ALA A 210 2.18 11.75 -20.35
N TYR A 211 2.88 12.56 -19.55
CA TYR A 211 3.74 12.07 -18.46
C TYR A 211 2.97 11.56 -17.23
N GLN A 212 1.65 11.78 -17.17
CA GLN A 212 0.74 11.25 -16.14
C GLN A 212 -0.09 10.08 -16.66
N ARG A 213 0.01 9.75 -17.94
CA ARG A 213 -0.63 8.57 -18.55
C ARG A 213 0.37 7.43 -18.44
N ILE A 214 0.09 6.53 -17.51
CA ILE A 214 0.75 5.22 -17.44
C ILE A 214 0.15 4.31 -18.51
#